data_AF-A0A1C6F340-F1
#
_entry.id   AF-A0A1C6F340-F1
#
_cell.length_a   1.000
_cell.length_b   1.000
_cell.length_c   1.000
_cell.angle_alpha   90.00
_cell.angle_beta   90.00
_cell.angle_gamma   90.00
#
_symmetry.space_group_name_H-M   'P 1'
#
loop_
_entity.id
_entity.type
_entity.pdbx_description
1 polymer ?
#
loop_
_entity_poly.entity_id
_entity_poly.type
_entity_poly.pdbx_seq_one_letter_code
_entity_poly.pdbx_strand_id
1 'polypeptide(L)'
;MSNARLMKPLFYDGNFNRDGKKMRAVFEREISDGTVSYRLWRSDGKPDIQYPRAENDNYLLYAEIRDYLVPLRITDFYLIDHAGYPVAVAELYGNKDARNDYFDNLRKSGDDAVLEAVRRERERIMLLGSDPACQASYIKKLFDNNVACFGASKENGGESFPDYVGALILGELDKCVALSAVYRKKEDEVAKERRTKAEAEERAFCEEQNRLSEQAVQEAIRTIKDGGVLQNQTVKFYRSRYRCNAFSIVNYLMRKYGVNVPLRTQGWINEKLTSVTIENGKCEHLRYMRAKGAQCSQRFFDCMSELIHNVCAETEG
;
A
#
# COMPACT_ATOMS: atom_id res chain seq x y z
N MET A 1 -10.06 43.78 0.70
CA MET A 1 -8.95 43.08 1.41
C MET A 1 -9.60 42.02 2.28
N SER A 2 -9.27 40.73 2.11
CA SER A 2 -9.81 39.68 2.98
C SER A 2 -9.37 39.98 4.42
N ASN A 3 -10.30 39.93 5.37
CA ASN A 3 -10.04 40.22 6.79
C ASN A 3 -9.39 39.00 7.48
N ALA A 4 -8.29 38.53 6.89
CA ALA A 4 -7.61 37.30 7.28
C ALA A 4 -6.80 37.49 8.56
N ARG A 5 -6.81 36.46 9.42
CA ARG A 5 -6.12 36.44 10.72
C ARG A 5 -5.14 35.28 10.78
N LEU A 6 -4.11 35.43 11.60
CA LEU A 6 -3.18 34.34 11.92
C LEU A 6 -3.77 33.46 13.02
N MET A 7 -4.17 32.25 12.65
CA MET A 7 -4.77 31.25 13.54
C MET A 7 -3.87 30.03 13.66
N LYS A 8 -4.02 29.25 14.72
CA LYS A 8 -3.22 28.03 14.96
C LYS A 8 -4.03 26.81 14.52
N PRO A 9 -3.72 26.11 13.41
CA PRO A 9 -4.41 24.87 13.10
C PRO A 9 -3.98 23.76 14.06
N LEU A 10 -4.90 22.86 14.39
CA LEU A 10 -4.60 21.68 15.23
C LEU A 10 -3.59 20.75 14.55
N PHE A 11 -3.70 20.63 13.23
CA PHE A 11 -2.77 19.86 12.41
C PHE A 11 -2.06 20.76 11.40
N TYR A 12 -0.77 20.53 11.22
CA TYR A 12 0.07 21.20 10.23
C TYR A 12 0.86 20.12 9.48
N ASP A 13 0.80 20.13 8.14
CA ASP A 13 1.39 19.09 7.27
C ASP A 13 1.03 17.66 7.70
N GLY A 14 -0.25 17.44 8.02
CA GLY A 14 -0.77 16.13 8.43
C GLY A 14 -0.38 15.67 9.83
N ASN A 15 0.35 16.48 10.60
CA ASN A 15 0.81 16.13 11.95
C ASN A 15 0.23 17.07 13.00
N PHE A 16 0.15 16.62 14.26
CA PHE A 16 -0.24 17.50 15.37
C PHE A 16 0.73 18.70 15.45
N ASN A 17 0.17 19.90 15.47
CA ASN A 17 0.91 21.16 15.42
C ASN A 17 1.50 21.53 16.79
N ARG A 18 2.55 20.80 17.19
CA ARG A 18 3.25 20.99 18.46
C ARG A 18 3.97 22.33 18.54
N ASP A 19 4.53 22.79 17.42
CA ASP A 19 5.32 24.02 17.35
C ASP A 19 4.47 25.29 17.30
N GLY A 20 3.14 25.16 17.31
CA GLY A 20 2.23 26.30 17.28
C GLY A 20 2.31 27.12 15.99
N LYS A 21 2.70 26.49 14.87
CA LYS A 21 2.74 27.12 13.54
C LYS A 21 1.39 27.77 13.24
N LYS A 22 1.41 28.91 12.57
CA LYS A 22 0.21 29.68 12.24
C LYS A 22 -0.13 29.53 10.77
N MET A 23 -1.42 29.62 10.45
CA MET A 23 -1.93 29.78 9.10
C MET A 23 -2.76 31.04 9.01
N ARG A 24 -2.82 31.64 7.81
CA ARG A 24 -3.77 32.71 7.54
C ARG A 24 -5.14 32.09 7.29
N ALA A 25 -6.16 32.58 7.98
CA ALA A 25 -7.53 32.08 7.88
C ALA A 25 -8.51 33.25 7.79
N VAL A 26 -9.61 33.04 7.06
CA VAL A 26 -10.72 33.99 6.93
C VAL A 26 -11.90 33.45 7.73
N PHE A 27 -12.51 34.32 8.54
CA PHE A 27 -13.75 34.00 9.24
C PHE A 27 -14.90 33.94 8.25
N GLU A 28 -15.66 32.85 8.26
CA GLU A 28 -16.81 32.65 7.38
C GLU A 28 -18.09 33.11 8.06
N ARG A 29 -18.45 32.46 9.16
CA ARG A 29 -19.67 32.73 9.92
C ARG A 29 -19.64 32.04 11.28
N GLU A 30 -20.60 32.39 12.12
CA GLU A 30 -20.92 31.67 13.34
C GLU A 30 -22.25 30.92 13.15
N ILE A 31 -22.33 29.70 13.66
CA ILE A 31 -23.53 28.86 13.62
C ILE A 31 -23.84 28.34 15.02
N SER A 32 -25.12 28.23 15.36
CA SER A 32 -25.55 27.78 16.68
C SER A 32 -26.90 27.07 16.62
N ASP A 33 -27.10 26.08 17.50
CA ASP A 33 -28.38 25.42 17.76
C ASP A 33 -29.02 25.87 19.10
N GLY A 34 -28.51 26.97 19.68
CA GLY A 34 -28.92 27.48 20.99
C GLY A 34 -28.28 26.77 22.19
N THR A 35 -27.67 25.59 21.99
CA THR A 35 -26.92 24.87 23.04
C THR A 35 -25.42 25.00 22.83
N VAL A 36 -24.97 24.86 21.58
CA VAL A 36 -23.58 25.03 21.17
C VAL A 36 -23.47 26.08 20.07
N SER A 37 -22.30 26.71 19.98
CA SER A 37 -21.96 27.63 18.89
C SER A 37 -20.57 27.29 18.34
N TYR A 38 -20.41 27.39 17.03
CA TYR A 38 -19.15 27.18 16.34
C TYR A 38 -18.84 28.36 15.41
N ARG A 39 -17.63 28.91 15.58
CA ARG A 39 -17.06 29.88 14.66
C ARG A 39 -16.35 29.13 13.55
N LEU A 40 -16.82 29.32 12.32
CA LEU A 40 -16.29 28.65 11.14
C LEU A 40 -15.31 29.54 10.41
N TRP A 41 -14.25 28.90 9.94
CA TRP A 41 -13.13 29.53 9.24
C TRP A 41 -12.76 28.72 8.01
N ARG A 42 -12.09 29.36 7.06
CA ARG A 42 -11.38 28.69 5.96
C ARG A 42 -9.96 29.22 5.83
N SER A 43 -9.14 28.54 5.03
CA SER A 43 -7.82 29.03 4.66
C SER A 43 -7.90 30.34 3.86
N ASP A 44 -6.97 31.26 4.11
CA ASP A 44 -6.74 32.44 3.27
C ASP A 44 -5.72 32.05 2.18
N GLY A 45 -6.18 31.86 0.95
CA GLY A 45 -5.30 31.41 -0.13
C GLY A 45 -6.04 30.77 -1.29
N LYS A 46 -5.36 29.85 -1.98
CA LYS A 46 -5.96 29.08 -3.08
C LYS A 46 -7.04 28.14 -2.53
N PRO A 47 -8.12 27.91 -3.30
CA PRO A 47 -9.10 26.86 -3.00
C PRO A 47 -8.43 25.51 -2.74
N ASP A 48 -8.98 24.77 -1.77
CA ASP A 48 -8.54 23.41 -1.44
C ASP A 48 -9.06 22.40 -2.48
N ILE A 49 -10.22 22.70 -3.09
CA ILE A 49 -10.88 21.82 -4.05
C ILE A 49 -10.55 22.24 -5.48
N GLN A 50 -9.98 21.31 -6.26
CA GLN A 50 -9.59 21.58 -7.65
C GLN A 50 -10.79 21.66 -8.60
N TYR A 51 -11.84 20.86 -8.35
CA TYR A 51 -13.04 20.76 -9.19
C TYR A 51 -14.29 20.95 -8.33
N PRO A 52 -14.61 22.20 -7.94
CA PRO A 52 -15.75 22.50 -7.08
C PRO A 52 -17.06 22.19 -7.78
N ARG A 53 -18.04 21.65 -7.04
CA ARG A 53 -19.40 21.38 -7.55
C ARG A 53 -20.31 22.60 -7.53
N ALA A 54 -20.00 23.57 -6.67
CA ALA A 54 -20.75 24.79 -6.42
C ALA A 54 -19.82 25.90 -5.91
N GLU A 55 -20.32 27.13 -5.83
CA GLU A 55 -19.56 28.29 -5.35
C GLU A 55 -19.06 28.11 -3.90
N ASN A 56 -19.82 27.41 -3.06
CA ASN A 56 -19.46 27.13 -1.67
C ASN A 56 -18.69 25.81 -1.48
N ASP A 57 -18.20 25.20 -2.56
CA ASP A 57 -17.45 23.92 -2.57
C ASP A 57 -15.95 24.11 -2.84
N ASN A 58 -15.41 25.29 -2.52
CA ASN A 58 -14.03 25.67 -2.86
C ASN A 58 -13.03 25.43 -1.72
N TYR A 59 -13.47 25.60 -0.47
CA TYR A 59 -12.58 25.62 0.69
C TYR A 59 -13.07 24.66 1.76
N LEU A 60 -12.11 24.00 2.41
CA LEU A 60 -12.40 23.20 3.59
C LEU A 60 -12.67 24.11 4.78
N LEU A 61 -13.67 23.72 5.57
CA LEU A 61 -14.06 24.42 6.78
C LEU A 61 -13.23 23.96 7.98
N TYR A 62 -12.99 24.90 8.87
CA TYR A 62 -12.40 24.70 10.18
C TYR A 62 -13.36 25.24 11.24
N ALA A 63 -13.48 24.53 12.37
CA ALA A 63 -14.11 25.07 13.56
C ALA A 63 -13.05 25.59 14.53
N GLU A 64 -13.29 26.76 15.10
CA GLU A 64 -12.46 27.28 16.19
C GLU A 64 -12.83 26.59 17.50
N ILE A 65 -11.90 25.81 18.06
CA ILE A 65 -12.06 25.11 19.34
C ILE A 65 -10.88 25.51 20.22
N ARG A 66 -11.18 26.15 21.36
CA ARG A 66 -10.19 26.80 22.22
C ARG A 66 -9.34 27.77 21.39
N ASP A 67 -8.04 27.57 21.34
CA ASP A 67 -7.08 28.39 20.61
C ASP A 67 -6.60 27.73 19.30
N TYR A 68 -7.33 26.72 18.81
CA TYR A 68 -7.01 25.97 17.59
C TYR A 68 -8.12 26.05 16.53
N LEU A 69 -7.71 25.96 15.26
CA LEU A 69 -8.59 25.62 14.14
C LEU A 69 -8.56 24.11 13.91
N VAL A 70 -9.71 23.47 14.11
CA VAL A 70 -9.93 22.04 13.88
C VAL A 70 -10.50 21.86 12.47
N PRO A 71 -9.81 21.13 11.57
CA PRO A 71 -10.35 20.87 10.23
C PRO A 71 -11.59 19.97 10.32
N LEU A 72 -12.69 20.41 9.71
CA LEU A 72 -13.90 19.59 9.55
C LEU A 72 -13.79 18.63 8.37
N ARG A 73 -12.80 18.84 7.48
CA ARG A 73 -12.53 18.04 6.27
C ARG A 73 -13.70 17.97 5.29
N ILE A 74 -14.59 18.95 5.36
CA ILE A 74 -15.72 19.14 4.46
C ILE A 74 -15.78 20.61 4.05
N THR A 75 -16.30 20.86 2.86
CA THR A 75 -16.63 22.21 2.41
C THR A 75 -17.99 22.62 2.95
N ASP A 76 -18.37 23.87 2.72
CA ASP A 76 -19.70 24.38 3.09
C ASP A 76 -20.83 23.65 2.33
N PHE A 77 -20.60 23.34 1.05
CA PHE A 77 -21.51 22.52 0.25
C PHE A 77 -21.79 21.16 0.91
N TYR A 78 -20.74 20.46 1.35
CA TYR A 78 -20.89 19.16 2.01
C TYR A 78 -21.42 19.28 3.45
N LEU A 79 -21.15 20.38 4.14
CA LEU A 79 -21.74 20.64 5.46
C LEU A 79 -23.28 20.75 5.36
N ILE A 80 -23.78 21.52 4.39
CA ILE A 80 -25.22 21.63 4.13
C ILE A 80 -25.81 20.25 3.82
N ASP A 81 -25.19 19.52 2.89
CA ASP A 81 -25.66 18.19 2.49
C ASP A 81 -25.72 17.20 3.66
N HIS A 82 -24.63 17.09 4.42
CA HIS A 82 -24.53 16.15 5.54
C HIS A 82 -25.38 16.53 6.75
N ALA A 83 -25.55 17.83 7.02
CA ALA A 83 -26.43 18.30 8.09
C ALA A 83 -27.91 18.10 7.72
N GLY A 84 -28.28 18.36 6.46
CA GLY A 84 -29.65 18.25 5.98
C GLY A 84 -30.14 16.82 5.78
N TYR A 85 -29.27 15.90 5.35
CA TYR A 85 -29.67 14.53 5.01
C TYR A 85 -30.40 13.78 6.14
N PRO A 86 -29.86 13.67 7.36
CA PRO A 86 -30.54 12.93 8.43
C PRO A 86 -31.91 13.52 8.78
N VAL A 87 -32.04 14.84 8.75
CA VAL A 87 -33.28 15.55 9.09
C VAL A 87 -34.32 15.39 7.97
N ALA A 88 -33.89 15.52 6.71
CA ALA A 88 -34.75 15.31 5.55
C ALA A 88 -35.27 13.86 5.49
N VAL A 89 -34.42 12.88 5.80
CA VAL A 89 -34.82 11.47 5.83
C VAL A 89 -35.84 11.20 6.92
N ALA A 90 -35.63 11.75 8.12
CA ALA A 90 -36.58 11.62 9.22
C ALA A 90 -37.92 12.29 8.87
N GLU A 91 -37.92 13.44 8.21
CA GLU A 91 -39.14 14.14 7.85
C GLU A 91 -39.91 13.48 6.70
N LEU A 92 -39.22 13.08 5.63
CA LEU A 92 -39.86 12.55 4.41
C LEU A 92 -40.27 11.09 4.56
N TYR A 93 -39.51 10.31 5.34
CA TYR A 93 -39.65 8.85 5.38
C TYR A 93 -39.73 8.30 6.82
N GLY A 94 -39.52 9.12 7.85
CA GLY A 94 -39.45 8.67 9.24
C GLY A 94 -38.07 8.14 9.64
N ASN A 95 -37.47 7.27 8.84
CA ASN A 95 -36.12 6.74 9.08
C ASN A 95 -35.46 6.21 7.79
N LYS A 96 -34.20 5.77 7.92
CA LYS A 96 -33.40 5.29 6.79
C LYS A 96 -33.93 4.00 6.16
N ASP A 97 -34.51 3.11 6.95
CA ASP A 97 -35.04 1.83 6.44
C ASP A 97 -36.32 2.08 5.62
N ALA A 98 -37.23 2.90 6.15
CA ALA A 98 -38.43 3.34 5.43
C ALA A 98 -38.10 4.11 4.15
N ARG A 99 -37.02 4.90 4.14
CA ARG A 99 -36.50 5.52 2.91
C ARG A 99 -36.07 4.47 1.89
N ASN A 100 -35.33 3.44 2.32
CA ASN A 100 -34.87 2.39 1.41
C ASN A 100 -36.07 1.63 0.81
N ASP A 101 -37.04 1.24 1.65
CA ASP A 101 -38.27 0.58 1.21
C ASP A 101 -39.06 1.43 0.22
N TYR A 102 -39.13 2.75 0.46
CA TYR A 102 -39.75 3.70 -0.45
C TYR A 102 -39.08 3.69 -1.83
N PHE A 103 -37.75 3.85 -1.89
CA PHE A 103 -37.01 3.88 -3.15
C PHE A 103 -36.98 2.52 -3.88
N ASP A 104 -36.95 1.41 -3.15
CA ASP A 104 -36.99 0.06 -3.72
C ASP A 104 -38.34 -0.25 -4.38
N ASN A 105 -39.44 0.24 -3.80
CA ASN A 105 -40.75 0.15 -4.44
C ASN A 105 -40.87 1.10 -5.63
N LEU A 106 -40.33 2.32 -5.53
CA LEU A 106 -40.36 3.31 -6.59
C LEU A 106 -39.63 2.85 -7.86
N ARG A 107 -38.51 2.12 -7.70
CA ARG A 107 -37.77 1.51 -8.83
C ARG A 107 -38.60 0.52 -9.64
N LYS A 108 -39.65 -0.07 -9.05
CA LYS A 108 -40.58 -0.95 -9.78
C LYS A 108 -41.54 -0.16 -10.67
N SER A 109 -41.69 1.15 -10.43
CA SER A 109 -42.62 2.03 -11.13
C SER A 109 -42.00 2.84 -12.28
N GLY A 110 -40.68 2.74 -12.50
CA GLY A 110 -39.96 3.40 -13.59
C GLY A 110 -39.08 4.59 -13.17
N ASP A 111 -38.20 5.01 -14.08
CA ASP A 111 -37.10 5.96 -13.77
C ASP A 111 -37.58 7.39 -13.46
N ASP A 112 -38.66 7.87 -14.11
CA ASP A 112 -39.16 9.24 -13.90
C ASP A 112 -39.62 9.47 -12.45
N ALA A 113 -40.28 8.47 -11.86
CA ALA A 113 -40.73 8.54 -10.47
C ALA A 113 -39.54 8.61 -9.51
N VAL A 114 -38.47 7.85 -9.79
CA VAL A 114 -37.22 7.88 -9.02
C VAL A 114 -36.54 9.24 -9.11
N LEU A 115 -36.45 9.82 -10.31
CA LEU A 115 -35.85 11.13 -10.52
C LEU A 115 -36.57 12.23 -9.75
N GLU A 116 -37.91 12.23 -9.78
CA GLU A 116 -38.71 13.23 -9.06
C GLU A 116 -38.56 13.08 -7.53
N ALA A 117 -38.53 11.85 -7.01
CA ALA A 117 -38.29 11.61 -5.60
C ALA A 117 -36.88 12.06 -5.16
N VAL A 118 -35.85 11.79 -5.97
CA VAL A 118 -34.48 12.26 -5.71
C VAL A 118 -34.43 13.79 -5.71
N ARG A 119 -35.12 14.45 -6.65
CA ARG A 119 -35.20 15.92 -6.72
C ARG A 119 -35.83 16.49 -5.45
N ARG A 120 -37.00 15.97 -5.05
CA ARG A 120 -37.71 16.39 -3.83
C ARG A 120 -36.87 16.19 -2.57
N GLU A 121 -36.21 15.03 -2.46
CA GLU A 121 -35.31 14.77 -1.34
C GLU A 121 -34.14 15.76 -1.34
N ARG A 122 -33.50 15.99 -2.48
CA ARG A 122 -32.38 16.93 -2.61
C ARG A 122 -32.77 18.35 -2.22
N GLU A 123 -33.93 18.83 -2.65
CA GLU A 123 -34.47 20.14 -2.28
C GLU A 123 -34.68 20.24 -0.77
N ARG A 124 -35.23 19.19 -0.15
CA ARG A 124 -35.45 19.17 1.30
C ARG A 124 -34.14 19.13 2.09
N ILE A 125 -33.15 18.36 1.62
CA ILE A 125 -31.79 18.32 2.20
C ILE A 125 -31.17 19.71 2.17
N MET A 126 -31.20 20.39 1.03
CA MET A 126 -30.59 21.73 0.90
C MET A 126 -31.29 22.75 1.79
N LEU A 127 -32.62 22.72 1.85
CA LEU A 127 -33.41 23.62 2.69
C LEU A 127 -33.10 23.44 4.18
N LEU A 128 -33.15 22.19 4.68
CA LEU A 128 -32.90 21.88 6.09
C LEU A 128 -31.41 22.04 6.46
N GLY A 129 -30.52 21.61 5.57
CA GLY A 129 -29.07 21.68 5.78
C GLY A 129 -28.51 23.11 5.77
N SER A 130 -29.24 24.06 5.19
CA SER A 130 -28.87 25.48 5.23
C SER A 130 -29.16 26.14 6.58
N ASP A 131 -29.96 25.50 7.45
CA ASP A 131 -30.24 25.98 8.80
C ASP A 131 -28.98 25.90 9.68
N PRO A 132 -28.49 27.03 10.23
CA PRO A 132 -27.36 27.05 11.16
C PRO A 132 -27.50 26.10 12.36
N ALA A 133 -28.73 25.87 12.85
CA ALA A 133 -28.95 24.96 13.96
C ALA A 133 -28.67 23.51 13.55
N CYS A 134 -29.16 23.07 12.38
CA CYS A 134 -28.85 21.75 11.83
C CYS A 134 -27.34 21.56 11.61
N GLN A 135 -26.65 22.58 11.09
CA GLN A 135 -25.20 22.54 10.88
C GLN A 135 -24.43 22.42 12.20
N ALA A 136 -24.83 23.19 13.22
CA ALA A 136 -24.20 23.16 14.54
C ALA A 136 -24.39 21.80 15.21
N SER A 137 -25.60 21.24 15.19
CA SER A 137 -25.88 19.92 15.75
C SER A 137 -25.11 18.81 15.01
N TYR A 138 -24.94 18.91 13.68
CA TYR A 138 -24.12 17.97 12.92
C TYR A 138 -22.65 18.02 13.34
N ILE A 139 -22.04 19.21 13.43
CA ILE A 139 -20.66 19.38 13.89
C ILE A 139 -20.49 18.88 15.32
N LYS A 140 -21.47 19.14 16.19
CA LYS A 140 -21.46 18.61 17.55
C LYS A 140 -21.36 17.09 17.56
N LYS A 141 -22.16 16.40 16.73
CA LYS A 141 -22.10 14.94 16.62
C LYS A 141 -20.73 14.45 16.14
N LEU A 142 -20.07 15.15 15.21
CA LEU A 142 -18.70 14.82 14.80
C LEU A 142 -17.72 14.93 15.97
N PHE A 143 -17.85 15.99 16.77
CA PHE A 143 -17.00 16.22 17.93
C PHE A 143 -17.27 15.25 19.08
N ASP A 144 -18.53 14.88 19.33
CA ASP A 144 -18.88 13.85 20.30
C ASP A 144 -18.23 12.50 19.93
N ASN A 145 -18.20 12.14 18.63
CA ASN A 145 -17.49 10.95 18.16
C ASN A 145 -15.98 11.03 18.40
N ASN A 146 -15.34 12.18 18.09
CA ASN A 146 -13.91 12.37 18.34
C ASN A 146 -13.57 12.26 19.84
N VAL A 147 -14.42 12.82 20.70
CA VAL A 147 -14.31 12.69 22.17
C VAL A 147 -14.41 11.22 22.60
N ALA A 148 -15.37 10.47 22.05
CA ALA A 148 -15.50 9.04 22.33
C ALA A 148 -14.27 8.23 21.87
N CYS A 149 -13.72 8.52 20.68
CA CYS A 149 -12.50 7.88 20.18
C CYS A 149 -11.29 8.14 21.08
N PHE A 150 -11.11 9.38 21.54
CA PHE A 150 -10.07 9.70 22.53
C PHE A 150 -10.31 8.97 23.86
N GLY A 151 -11.55 8.93 24.35
CA GLY A 151 -11.95 8.20 25.55
C GLY A 151 -11.54 6.73 25.48
N ALA A 152 -11.88 6.04 24.39
CA ALA A 152 -11.52 4.64 24.19
C ALA A 152 -10.00 4.39 24.19
N SER A 153 -9.22 5.27 23.52
CA SER A 153 -7.74 5.20 23.55
C SER A 153 -7.17 5.45 24.95
N LYS A 154 -7.79 6.36 25.70
CA LYS A 154 -7.40 6.63 27.09
C LYS A 154 -7.69 5.45 28.01
N GLU A 155 -8.82 4.77 27.83
CA GLU A 155 -9.22 3.58 28.60
C GLU A 155 -8.32 2.37 28.34
N ASN A 156 -7.94 2.15 27.08
CA ASN A 156 -7.04 1.06 26.71
C ASN A 156 -5.54 1.40 26.86
N GLY A 157 -5.20 2.55 27.45
CA GLY A 157 -3.81 2.93 27.69
C GLY A 157 -3.00 3.24 26.43
N GLY A 158 -3.65 3.56 25.31
CA GLY A 158 -2.99 3.89 24.05
C GLY A 158 -2.75 2.69 23.14
N GLU A 159 -3.52 1.60 23.32
CA GLU A 159 -3.54 0.50 22.37
C GLU A 159 -4.16 0.90 21.03
N SER A 160 -5.09 1.84 21.02
CA SER A 160 -5.58 2.50 19.81
C SER A 160 -5.01 3.91 19.70
N PHE A 161 -4.88 4.41 18.47
CA PHE A 161 -4.39 5.77 18.25
C PHE A 161 -5.34 6.80 18.89
N PRO A 162 -4.83 7.72 19.74
CA PRO A 162 -5.67 8.70 20.42
C PRO A 162 -6.13 9.81 19.48
N ASP A 163 -7.38 10.23 19.63
CA ASP A 163 -7.95 11.31 18.83
C ASP A 163 -7.56 12.70 19.40
N TYR A 164 -6.82 13.48 18.61
CA TYR A 164 -6.35 14.81 19.02
C TYR A 164 -7.47 15.85 19.07
N VAL A 165 -8.54 15.70 18.29
CA VAL A 165 -9.69 16.61 18.34
C VAL A 165 -10.48 16.37 19.61
N GLY A 166 -10.76 15.10 19.93
CA GLY A 166 -11.39 14.71 21.19
C GLY A 166 -10.60 15.18 22.40
N ALA A 167 -9.29 14.97 22.38
CA ALA A 167 -8.38 15.45 23.42
C ALA A 167 -8.39 16.98 23.54
N LEU A 168 -8.39 17.72 22.42
CA LEU A 168 -8.49 19.18 22.43
C LEU A 168 -9.78 19.64 23.09
N ILE A 169 -10.92 19.04 22.75
CA ILE A 169 -12.22 19.39 23.33
C ILE A 169 -12.19 19.19 24.86
N LEU A 170 -11.66 18.04 25.33
CA LEU A 170 -11.51 17.75 26.75
C LEU A 170 -10.37 18.51 27.45
N GLY A 171 -9.49 19.18 26.70
CA GLY A 171 -8.33 19.89 27.26
C GLY A 171 -7.17 18.97 27.68
N GLU A 172 -7.08 17.78 27.08
CA GLU A 172 -6.11 16.73 27.43
C GLU A 172 -5.08 16.46 26.31
N LEU A 173 -4.66 17.49 25.57
CA LEU A 173 -3.71 17.34 24.46
C LEU A 173 -2.38 16.70 24.87
N ASP A 174 -1.83 17.07 26.03
CA ASP A 174 -0.58 16.47 26.53
C ASP A 174 -0.72 14.96 26.77
N LYS A 175 -1.88 14.54 27.27
CA LYS A 175 -2.19 13.12 27.45
C LYS A 175 -2.31 12.40 26.10
N CYS A 176 -2.95 13.04 25.12
CA CYS A 176 -3.04 12.51 23.75
C CYS A 176 -1.65 12.31 23.13
N VAL A 177 -0.73 13.25 23.32
CA VAL A 177 0.67 13.10 22.86
C VAL A 177 1.35 11.89 23.51
N ALA A 178 1.18 11.73 24.84
CA ALA A 178 1.75 10.59 25.55
C ALA A 178 1.19 9.24 25.07
N LEU A 179 -0.13 9.13 24.91
CA LEU A 179 -0.79 7.91 24.39
C LEU A 179 -0.37 7.63 22.93
N SER A 180 -0.19 8.67 22.11
CA SER A 180 0.24 8.53 20.73
C SER A 180 1.65 7.94 20.64
N ALA A 181 2.55 8.30 21.57
CA ALA A 181 3.88 7.73 21.66
C ALA A 181 3.85 6.24 22.06
N VAL A 182 2.99 5.86 23.00
CA VAL A 182 2.78 4.46 23.39
C VAL A 182 2.30 3.63 22.20
N TYR A 183 1.27 4.11 21.49
CA TYR A 183 0.74 3.47 20.29
C TYR A 183 1.82 3.26 19.21
N ARG A 184 2.57 4.33 18.88
CA ARG A 184 3.62 4.27 17.83
C ARG A 184 4.72 3.27 18.18
N LYS A 185 5.14 3.23 19.44
CA LYS A 185 6.15 2.26 19.89
C LYS A 185 5.71 0.82 19.68
N LYS A 186 4.45 0.51 20.02
CA LYS A 186 3.86 -0.83 19.80
C LYS A 186 3.80 -1.17 18.31
N GLU A 187 3.35 -0.25 17.46
CA GLU A 187 3.31 -0.46 16.01
C GLU A 187 4.71 -0.68 15.42
N ASP A 188 5.72 0.06 15.90
CA ASP A 188 7.11 -0.11 15.46
C ASP A 188 7.67 -1.49 15.85
N GLU A 189 7.35 -1.98 17.04
CA GLU A 189 7.71 -3.33 17.52
C GLU A 189 7.06 -4.41 16.65
N VAL A 190 5.75 -4.32 16.42
CA VAL A 190 5.00 -5.25 15.55
C VAL A 190 5.55 -5.22 14.11
N ALA A 191 5.84 -4.04 13.57
CA ALA A 191 6.41 -3.90 12.24
C ALA A 191 7.83 -4.50 12.17
N LYS A 192 8.64 -4.37 13.22
CA LYS A 192 9.97 -4.97 13.31
C LYS A 192 9.90 -6.49 13.38
N GLU A 193 8.96 -7.05 14.12
CA GLU A 193 8.74 -8.51 14.16
C GLU A 193 8.32 -9.04 12.79
N ARG A 194 7.38 -8.37 12.12
CA ARG A 194 6.95 -8.74 10.76
C ARG A 194 8.12 -8.69 9.76
N ARG A 195 8.96 -7.66 9.82
CA ARG A 195 10.17 -7.56 8.98
C ARG A 195 11.15 -8.70 9.26
N THR A 196 11.46 -8.94 10.53
CA THR A 196 12.37 -10.04 10.93
C THR A 196 11.87 -11.39 10.45
N LYS A 197 10.57 -11.66 10.60
CA LYS A 197 9.94 -12.90 10.12
C LYS A 197 10.03 -13.03 8.61
N ALA A 198 9.68 -11.97 7.88
CA ALA A 198 9.75 -11.97 6.41
C ALA A 198 11.19 -12.18 5.90
N GLU A 199 12.18 -11.53 6.53
CA GLU A 199 13.60 -11.70 6.20
C GLU A 199 14.09 -13.13 6.48
N ALA A 200 13.68 -13.74 7.59
CA ALA A 200 14.01 -15.12 7.92
C ALA A 200 13.38 -16.11 6.93
N GLU A 201 12.10 -15.92 6.59
CA GLU A 201 11.40 -16.73 5.58
C GLU A 201 11.99 -16.58 4.17
N GLU A 202 12.44 -15.37 3.81
CA GLU A 202 13.12 -15.12 2.54
C GLU A 202 14.50 -15.80 2.52
N ARG A 203 15.26 -15.69 3.59
CA ARG A 203 16.57 -16.35 3.72
C ARG A 203 16.44 -17.86 3.64
N ALA A 204 15.53 -18.46 4.41
CA ALA A 204 15.28 -19.90 4.41
C ALA A 204 14.89 -20.40 3.01
N PHE A 205 14.05 -19.64 2.29
CA PHE A 205 13.71 -19.96 0.90
C PHE A 205 14.95 -19.96 -0.01
N CYS A 206 15.79 -18.92 0.06
CA CYS A 206 16.97 -18.81 -0.79
C CYS A 206 18.00 -19.91 -0.48
N GLU A 207 18.24 -20.20 0.81
CA GLU A 207 19.13 -21.26 1.25
C GLU A 207 18.68 -22.62 0.74
N GLU A 208 17.39 -22.94 0.85
CA GLU A 208 16.85 -24.22 0.39
C GLU A 208 16.93 -24.37 -1.14
N GLN A 209 16.56 -23.34 -1.89
CA GLN A 209 16.66 -23.38 -3.36
C GLN A 209 18.11 -23.48 -3.85
N ASN A 210 19.03 -22.77 -3.18
CA ASN A 210 20.45 -22.82 -3.52
C ASN A 210 21.06 -24.18 -3.15
N ARG A 211 20.62 -24.79 -2.05
CA ARG A 211 21.04 -26.15 -1.66
C ARG A 211 20.66 -27.18 -2.71
N LEU A 212 19.44 -27.11 -3.27
CA LEU A 212 19.02 -28.00 -4.37
C LEU A 212 19.88 -27.79 -5.63
N SER A 213 20.16 -26.53 -5.99
CA SER A 213 21.05 -26.24 -7.14
C SER A 213 22.48 -26.72 -6.89
N GLU A 214 23.01 -26.59 -5.68
CA GLU A 214 24.35 -27.10 -5.34
C GLU A 214 24.37 -28.64 -5.39
N GLN A 215 23.33 -29.32 -4.89
CA GLN A 215 23.21 -30.78 -5.02
C GLN A 215 23.24 -31.23 -6.49
N ALA A 216 22.50 -30.55 -7.36
CA ALA A 216 22.52 -30.82 -8.80
C ALA A 216 23.92 -30.62 -9.41
N VAL A 217 24.65 -29.57 -8.99
CA VAL A 217 26.04 -29.32 -9.41
C VAL A 217 26.96 -30.45 -8.97
N GLN A 218 26.85 -30.90 -7.72
CA GLN A 218 27.68 -31.99 -7.18
C GLN A 218 27.40 -33.31 -7.87
N GLU A 219 26.13 -33.62 -8.16
CA GLU A 219 25.76 -34.80 -8.94
C GLU A 219 26.32 -34.74 -10.36
N ALA A 220 26.26 -33.59 -11.03
CA ALA A 220 26.83 -33.40 -12.35
C ALA A 220 28.36 -33.58 -12.36
N ILE A 221 29.06 -33.08 -11.34
CA ILE A 221 30.50 -33.30 -11.15
C ILE A 221 30.78 -34.79 -11.01
N ARG A 222 30.01 -35.51 -10.21
CA ARG A 222 30.14 -36.96 -10.05
C ARG A 222 29.93 -37.70 -11.37
N THR A 223 28.89 -37.35 -12.15
CA THR A 223 28.68 -37.93 -13.49
C THR A 223 29.83 -37.67 -14.45
N ILE A 224 30.51 -36.52 -14.35
CA ILE A 224 31.70 -36.24 -15.15
C ILE A 224 32.87 -37.17 -14.76
N LYS A 225 33.06 -37.42 -13.46
CA LYS A 225 34.15 -38.26 -12.95
C LYS A 225 33.91 -39.75 -13.22
N ASP A 226 32.73 -40.23 -12.89
CA ASP A 226 32.40 -41.66 -12.90
C ASP A 226 31.91 -42.14 -14.28
N GLY A 227 31.58 -41.19 -15.16
CA GLY A 227 30.90 -41.45 -16.43
C GLY A 227 29.37 -41.55 -16.28
N GLY A 228 28.67 -41.58 -17.41
CA GLY A 228 27.22 -41.61 -17.49
C GLY A 228 26.63 -40.44 -18.30
N VAL A 229 25.35 -40.15 -18.09
CA VAL A 229 24.63 -39.12 -18.86
C VAL A 229 24.44 -37.86 -18.03
N LEU A 230 25.18 -36.80 -18.38
CA LEU A 230 25.02 -35.47 -17.82
C LEU A 230 23.88 -34.73 -18.52
N GLN A 231 22.77 -34.47 -17.80
CA GLN A 231 21.66 -33.67 -18.30
C GLN A 231 22.00 -32.18 -18.24
N ASN A 232 21.74 -31.44 -19.33
CA ASN A 232 21.96 -30.00 -19.39
C ASN A 232 20.78 -29.22 -18.79
N GLN A 233 20.48 -29.48 -17.53
CA GLN A 233 19.39 -28.81 -16.81
C GLN A 233 19.76 -27.38 -16.40
N THR A 234 18.74 -26.59 -16.09
CA THR A 234 18.92 -25.24 -15.54
C THR A 234 19.07 -25.30 -14.03
N VAL A 235 20.14 -24.71 -13.51
CA VAL A 235 20.35 -24.45 -12.07
C VAL A 235 20.14 -22.97 -11.77
N LYS A 236 19.57 -22.66 -10.60
CA LYS A 236 19.23 -21.28 -10.21
C LYS A 236 19.78 -20.95 -8.84
N PHE A 237 20.56 -19.88 -8.77
CA PHE A 237 21.10 -19.37 -7.51
C PHE A 237 20.41 -18.05 -7.14
N TYR A 238 19.64 -18.08 -6.07
CA TYR A 238 18.82 -16.99 -5.54
C TYR A 238 19.63 -16.11 -4.57
N ARG A 239 19.57 -14.80 -4.78
CA ARG A 239 20.03 -13.77 -3.82
C ARG A 239 18.87 -13.21 -3.00
N SER A 240 17.67 -13.32 -3.55
CA SER A 240 16.39 -12.98 -2.93
C SER A 240 15.30 -13.79 -3.63
N ARG A 241 14.06 -13.80 -3.10
CA ARG A 241 12.93 -14.50 -3.74
C ARG A 241 12.67 -14.04 -5.18
N TYR A 242 13.01 -12.79 -5.49
CA TYR A 242 12.74 -12.17 -6.78
C TYR A 242 13.98 -12.01 -7.66
N ARG A 243 15.18 -12.31 -7.15
CA ARG A 243 16.43 -12.20 -7.89
C ARG A 243 17.21 -13.51 -7.84
N CYS A 244 17.30 -14.17 -8.98
CA CYS A 244 18.16 -15.32 -9.18
C CYS A 244 19.01 -15.17 -10.44
N ASN A 245 20.14 -15.86 -10.44
CA ASN A 245 20.92 -16.11 -11.65
C ASN A 245 20.64 -17.54 -12.10
N ALA A 246 20.17 -17.70 -13.33
CA ALA A 246 19.91 -18.99 -13.94
C ALA A 246 21.07 -19.35 -14.90
N PHE A 247 21.51 -20.60 -14.85
CA PHE A 247 22.56 -21.12 -15.72
C PHE A 247 22.16 -22.49 -16.25
N SER A 248 22.54 -22.81 -17.48
CA SER A 248 22.72 -24.21 -17.87
C SER A 248 23.83 -24.81 -17.00
N ILE A 249 23.62 -26.01 -16.48
CA ILE A 249 24.58 -26.67 -15.59
C ILE A 249 25.95 -26.88 -16.25
N VAL A 250 25.98 -27.17 -17.55
CA VAL A 250 27.23 -27.32 -18.30
C VAL A 250 27.98 -26.00 -18.39
N ASN A 251 27.30 -24.90 -18.73
CA ASN A 251 27.92 -23.56 -18.74
C ASN A 251 28.37 -23.13 -17.33
N TYR A 252 27.60 -23.46 -16.29
CA TYR A 252 27.98 -23.20 -14.91
C TYR A 252 29.28 -23.92 -14.53
N LEU A 253 29.38 -25.21 -14.86
CA LEU A 253 30.58 -26.01 -14.59
C LEU A 253 31.79 -25.52 -15.40
N MET A 254 31.63 -25.24 -16.70
CA MET A 254 32.71 -24.66 -17.52
C MET A 254 33.27 -23.38 -16.90
N ARG A 255 32.39 -22.50 -16.40
CA ARG A 255 32.82 -21.29 -15.68
C ARG A 255 33.48 -21.61 -14.34
N LYS A 256 32.94 -22.55 -13.56
CA LYS A 256 33.49 -22.97 -12.25
C LYS A 256 34.91 -23.51 -12.38
N TYR A 257 35.17 -24.29 -13.43
CA TYR A 257 36.46 -24.94 -13.69
C TYR A 257 37.35 -24.17 -14.68
N GLY A 258 37.06 -22.88 -14.92
CA GLY A 258 37.94 -21.99 -15.70
C GLY A 258 38.06 -22.28 -17.19
N VAL A 259 37.15 -23.07 -17.77
CA VAL A 259 37.15 -23.41 -19.21
C VAL A 259 36.74 -22.19 -20.03
N ASN A 260 37.57 -21.80 -21.01
CA ASN A 260 37.30 -20.65 -21.86
C ASN A 260 36.35 -20.99 -23.01
N VAL A 261 35.05 -20.82 -22.78
CA VAL A 261 34.01 -21.16 -23.77
C VAL A 261 33.66 -19.94 -24.64
N PRO A 262 33.77 -20.01 -25.98
CA PRO A 262 33.33 -18.94 -26.86
C PRO A 262 31.83 -18.62 -26.69
N LEU A 263 31.45 -17.34 -26.78
CA LEU A 263 30.06 -16.89 -26.58
C LEU A 263 29.05 -17.63 -27.45
N ARG A 264 29.40 -17.94 -28.71
CA ARG A 264 28.55 -18.72 -29.62
C ARG A 264 28.29 -20.13 -29.10
N THR A 265 29.28 -20.77 -28.48
CA THR A 265 29.16 -22.10 -27.89
C THR A 265 28.36 -22.04 -26.59
N GLN A 266 28.54 -21.01 -25.76
CA GLN A 266 27.70 -20.79 -24.57
C GLN A 266 26.21 -20.63 -24.94
N GLY A 267 25.91 -19.84 -25.97
CA GLY A 267 24.55 -19.68 -26.49
C GLY A 267 23.97 -21.00 -27.03
N TRP A 268 24.78 -21.77 -27.75
CA TRP A 268 24.37 -23.11 -28.22
C TRP A 268 24.08 -24.09 -27.08
N ILE A 269 24.90 -24.08 -26.02
CA ILE A 269 24.67 -24.87 -24.81
C ILE A 269 23.33 -24.46 -24.16
N ASN A 270 23.04 -23.17 -24.04
CA ASN A 270 21.81 -22.69 -23.40
C ASN A 270 20.55 -23.06 -24.18
N GLU A 271 20.59 -23.00 -25.52
CA GLU A 271 19.39 -23.13 -26.34
C GLU A 271 19.17 -24.52 -26.93
N LYS A 272 20.24 -25.31 -27.13
CA LYS A 272 20.19 -26.52 -27.96
C LYS A 272 20.63 -27.77 -27.21
N LEU A 273 21.67 -27.70 -26.37
CA LEU A 273 22.20 -28.89 -25.69
C LEU A 273 21.17 -29.47 -24.72
N THR A 274 20.91 -30.77 -24.83
CA THR A 274 20.00 -31.52 -23.95
C THR A 274 20.78 -32.36 -22.95
N SER A 275 21.76 -33.14 -23.41
CA SER A 275 22.57 -33.97 -22.52
C SER A 275 23.90 -34.35 -23.18
N VAL A 276 24.87 -34.76 -22.37
CA VAL A 276 26.16 -35.30 -22.79
C VAL A 276 26.35 -36.68 -22.17
N THR A 277 26.79 -37.66 -22.95
CA THR A 277 27.20 -38.97 -22.46
C THR A 277 28.72 -39.00 -22.34
N ILE A 278 29.19 -39.32 -21.15
CA ILE A 278 30.62 -39.37 -20.79
C ILE A 278 30.99 -40.82 -20.53
N GLU A 279 31.98 -41.30 -21.27
CA GLU A 279 32.50 -42.68 -21.16
C GLU A 279 34.03 -42.64 -21.24
N ASN A 280 34.70 -43.44 -20.40
CA ASN A 280 36.16 -43.56 -20.38
C ASN A 280 36.90 -42.19 -20.33
N GLY A 281 36.37 -41.24 -19.55
CA GLY A 281 36.95 -39.90 -19.39
C GLY A 281 36.82 -38.99 -20.63
N LYS A 282 35.90 -39.29 -21.55
CA LYS A 282 35.68 -38.50 -22.77
C LYS A 282 34.20 -38.26 -23.02
N CYS A 283 33.90 -37.15 -23.69
CA CYS A 283 32.56 -36.85 -24.20
C CYS A 283 32.32 -37.69 -25.47
N GLU A 284 31.61 -38.81 -25.34
CA GLU A 284 31.40 -39.76 -26.43
C GLU A 284 30.25 -39.32 -27.34
N HIS A 285 29.12 -38.96 -26.74
CA HIS A 285 27.92 -38.57 -27.47
C HIS A 285 27.22 -37.38 -26.82
N LEU A 286 26.45 -36.62 -27.60
CA LEU A 286 25.59 -35.57 -27.08
C LEU A 286 24.20 -35.62 -27.72
N ARG A 287 23.18 -35.17 -26.99
CA ARG A 287 21.84 -34.93 -27.52
C ARG A 287 21.58 -33.44 -27.52
N TYR A 288 20.98 -32.94 -28.60
CA TYR A 288 20.61 -31.54 -28.76
C TYR A 288 19.36 -31.41 -29.62
N MET A 289 18.62 -30.33 -29.40
CA MET A 289 17.44 -30.01 -30.20
C MET A 289 17.84 -29.54 -31.60
N ARG A 290 17.36 -30.23 -32.63
CA ARG A 290 17.51 -29.81 -34.03
C ARG A 290 16.33 -28.96 -34.47
N ALA A 291 16.51 -27.63 -34.46
CA ALA A 291 15.70 -26.73 -35.29
C ALA A 291 16.23 -26.72 -36.73
N LYS A 292 15.43 -26.25 -37.70
CA LYS A 292 15.82 -26.18 -39.11
C LYS A 292 17.11 -25.35 -39.27
N GLY A 293 18.20 -25.97 -39.72
CA GLY A 293 19.51 -25.33 -39.91
C GLY A 293 20.47 -25.34 -38.70
N ALA A 294 20.11 -25.98 -37.58
CA ALA A 294 20.99 -26.06 -36.41
C ALA A 294 22.09 -27.12 -36.60
N GLN A 295 23.35 -26.68 -36.68
CA GLN A 295 24.53 -27.57 -36.68
C GLN A 295 25.06 -27.77 -35.25
N CYS A 296 25.71 -28.92 -35.02
CA CYS A 296 26.43 -29.20 -33.78
C CYS A 296 27.63 -28.23 -33.65
N SER A 297 27.89 -27.73 -32.44
CA SER A 297 29.06 -26.88 -32.21
C SER A 297 30.31 -27.75 -32.09
N GLN A 298 31.20 -27.73 -33.10
CA GLN A 298 32.44 -28.52 -33.03
C GLN A 298 33.33 -28.13 -31.84
N ARG A 299 33.40 -26.83 -31.52
CA ARG A 299 34.13 -26.28 -30.37
C ARG A 299 33.60 -26.76 -29.01
N PHE A 300 32.39 -27.32 -28.97
CA PHE A 300 31.83 -27.84 -27.73
C PHE A 300 32.62 -29.04 -27.20
N PHE A 301 33.05 -29.94 -28.09
CA PHE A 301 33.83 -31.12 -27.69
C PHE A 301 35.16 -30.71 -27.06
N ASP A 302 35.87 -29.74 -27.65
CA ASP A 302 37.12 -29.19 -27.08
C ASP A 302 36.88 -28.66 -25.65
N CYS A 303 35.84 -27.84 -25.47
CA CYS A 303 35.49 -27.27 -24.16
C CYS A 303 35.07 -28.35 -23.14
N MET A 304 34.34 -29.39 -23.59
CA MET A 304 33.94 -30.49 -22.72
C MET A 304 35.12 -31.37 -22.32
N SER A 305 36.07 -31.63 -23.23
CA SER A 305 37.30 -32.36 -22.91
C SER A 305 38.13 -31.61 -21.89
N GLU A 306 38.28 -30.29 -22.04
CA GLU A 306 38.94 -29.44 -21.04
C GLU A 306 38.22 -29.46 -19.69
N LEU A 307 36.88 -29.37 -19.70
CA LEU A 307 36.08 -29.48 -18.48
C LEU A 307 36.29 -30.82 -17.77
N ILE A 308 36.20 -31.94 -18.50
CA ILE A 308 36.38 -33.29 -17.92
C ILE A 308 37.78 -33.40 -17.30
N HIS A 309 38.80 -32.91 -18.00
CA HIS A 309 40.17 -32.89 -17.48
C HIS A 309 40.28 -32.09 -16.17
N ASN A 310 39.79 -30.84 -16.16
CA ASN A 310 39.89 -29.96 -14.99
C ASN A 310 39.10 -30.51 -13.78
N VAL A 311 37.92 -31.10 -14.02
CA VAL A 311 37.09 -31.72 -12.97
C VAL A 311 37.79 -32.92 -12.33
N CYS A 312 38.44 -33.76 -13.14
CA CYS A 312 39.16 -34.92 -12.64
C CYS A 312 40.45 -34.53 -11.90
N ALA A 313 41.18 -33.52 -12.41
CA ALA A 313 42.43 -33.03 -11.84
C ALA A 313 42.29 -32.36 -10.46
N GLU A 314 41.14 -31.74 -10.15
CA GLU A 314 40.89 -31.10 -8.84
C GLU A 314 40.89 -32.09 -7.65
N THR A 315 40.95 -33.40 -7.90
CA THR A 315 40.91 -34.45 -6.85
C THR A 315 42.28 -35.03 -6.48
N GLU A 316 43.38 -34.54 -7.07
CA GLU A 316 44.75 -35.00 -6.79
C GLU A 316 45.53 -34.11 -5.79
N GLY A 317 44.85 -33.18 -5.09
CA GLY A 317 45.41 -32.32 -4.04
C GLY A 317 44.51 -32.24 -2.81
#